data_AF-A0A956BMH3-F1
#
_entry.id   AF-A0A956BMH3-F1
#
_cell.length_a   1.000
_cell.length_b   1.000
_cell.length_c   1.000
_cell.angle_alpha   90.00
_cell.angle_beta   90.00
_cell.angle_gamma   90.00
#
_symmetry.space_group_name_H-M   'P 1'
#
loop_
_entity.id
_entity.type
_entity.pdbx_description
1 polymer ?
#
loop_
_entity_poly.entity_id
_entity_poly.type
_entity_poly.pdbx_seq_one_letter_code
_entity_poly.pdbx_strand_id
1 'polypeptide(L)'
;MKEDGAEKVRRAAAHPDRPGEVCRAEPGVWRVAVDVRRCEGKGDCVVVCPYQVFEVGPIDEQVYASLPLLVRLKLRLHGKKTAHLPRADACQACGLCVVACPEGAVSLVGP
;
A
#
# COMPACT_ATOMS: atom_id res chain seq x y z
N MET A 1 3.04 -16.10 15.42
CA MET A 1 2.27 -16.82 14.39
C MET A 1 2.37 -16.01 13.11
N LYS A 2 2.92 -16.54 12.01
CA LYS A 2 2.92 -15.83 10.73
C LYS A 2 1.54 -16.05 10.10
N GLU A 3 0.75 -15.00 9.95
CA GLU A 3 -0.53 -15.09 9.23
C GLU A 3 -0.28 -15.53 7.78
N ASP A 4 -1.12 -16.44 7.29
CA ASP A 4 -1.11 -16.88 5.89
C ASP A 4 -1.58 -15.74 4.97
N GLY A 5 -0.97 -15.61 3.79
CA GLY A 5 -1.39 -14.65 2.78
C GLY A 5 -2.86 -14.83 2.38
N ALA A 6 -3.35 -16.07 2.33
CA ALA A 6 -4.76 -16.35 2.05
C ALA A 6 -5.70 -15.83 3.14
N GLU A 7 -5.28 -15.85 4.41
CA GLU A 7 -6.04 -15.27 5.51
C GLU A 7 -6.11 -13.75 5.41
N LYS A 8 -4.97 -13.10 5.10
CA LYS A 8 -4.92 -11.64 4.90
C LYS A 8 -5.85 -11.18 3.78
N VAL A 9 -5.86 -11.90 2.66
CA VAL A 9 -6.77 -11.61 1.53
C VAL A 9 -8.23 -11.73 1.97
N ARG A 10 -8.59 -12.83 2.65
CA ARG A 10 -9.96 -13.04 3.14
C ARG A 10 -10.41 -11.96 4.11
N ARG A 11 -9.57 -11.60 5.08
CA ARG A 11 -9.86 -10.52 6.04
C ARG A 11 -10.05 -9.17 5.34
N ALA A 12 -9.14 -8.82 4.43
CA ALA A 12 -9.25 -7.56 3.68
C ALA A 12 -10.51 -7.54 2.80
N ALA A 13 -10.86 -8.67 2.19
CA ALA A 13 -12.06 -8.78 1.36
C ALA A 13 -13.36 -8.62 2.14
N ALA A 14 -13.39 -9.07 3.40
CA ALA A 14 -14.53 -9.00 4.30
C ALA A 14 -14.57 -7.72 5.17
N HIS A 15 -13.60 -6.81 5.05
CA HIS A 15 -13.54 -5.62 5.88
C HIS A 15 -14.73 -4.68 5.60
N PRO A 16 -15.51 -4.26 6.62
CA PRO A 16 -16.73 -3.47 6.41
C PRO A 16 -16.45 -2.11 5.77
N ASP A 17 -15.35 -1.46 6.15
CA ASP A 17 -14.96 -0.15 5.62
C ASP A 17 -14.03 -0.23 4.40
N ARG A 18 -14.07 -1.32 3.64
CA ARG A 18 -13.25 -1.49 2.42
C ARG A 18 -13.68 -0.46 1.36
N PRO A 19 -12.81 0.50 0.97
CA PRO A 19 -13.18 1.53 0.01
C PRO A 19 -13.06 1.04 -1.44
N GLY A 20 -13.41 1.91 -2.39
CA GLY A 20 -13.27 1.68 -3.82
C GLY A 20 -14.39 0.82 -4.41
N GLU A 21 -14.15 0.25 -5.58
CA GLU A 21 -15.16 -0.41 -6.40
C GLU A 21 -15.00 -1.94 -6.44
N VAL A 22 -14.38 -2.52 -5.40
CA VAL A 22 -14.33 -3.98 -5.22
C VAL A 22 -13.83 -4.72 -6.48
N CYS A 23 -12.76 -4.20 -7.09
CA CYS A 23 -12.15 -4.72 -8.33
C CYS A 23 -13.01 -4.53 -9.59
N ARG A 24 -13.91 -3.54 -9.63
CA ARG A 24 -14.79 -3.29 -10.79
C ARG A 24 -14.58 -1.94 -11.47
N ALA A 25 -13.69 -1.10 -10.95
CA ALA A 25 -13.39 0.17 -11.59
C ALA A 25 -12.67 -0.04 -12.91
N GLU A 26 -12.96 0.82 -13.89
CA GLU A 26 -12.14 0.94 -15.09
C GLU A 26 -10.70 1.34 -14.70
N PRO A 27 -9.67 0.65 -15.20
CA PRO A 27 -8.28 0.97 -14.87
C PRO A 27 -7.94 2.43 -15.18
N GLY A 28 -7.22 3.08 -14.27
CA GLY A 28 -6.78 4.47 -14.43
C GLY A 28 -7.78 5.55 -13.98
N VAL A 29 -9.04 5.21 -13.69
CA VAL A 29 -10.02 6.14 -13.08
C VAL A 29 -9.61 6.51 -11.65
N TRP A 30 -9.13 5.51 -10.91
CA TRP A 30 -8.60 5.67 -9.57
C TRP A 30 -7.07 5.55 -9.60
N ARG A 31 -6.41 6.37 -8.79
CA ARG A 31 -4.98 6.25 -8.50
C ARG A 31 -4.81 5.71 -7.09
N VAL A 32 -3.76 4.91 -6.91
CA VAL A 32 -3.31 4.54 -5.57
C VAL A 32 -2.30 5.59 -5.10
N ALA A 33 -2.42 6.04 -3.85
CA ALA A 33 -1.42 6.87 -3.21
C ALA A 33 -0.79 6.12 -2.02
N VAL A 34 0.52 6.32 -1.84
CA VAL A 34 1.28 5.79 -0.70
C VAL A 34 1.90 6.97 0.05
N ASP A 35 1.54 7.16 1.32
CA ASP A 35 2.22 8.14 2.18
C ASP A 35 3.53 7.55 2.71
N VAL A 36 4.65 7.95 2.10
CA VAL A 36 6.01 7.52 2.50
C VAL A 36 6.35 7.90 3.94
N ARG A 37 5.68 8.89 4.54
CA ARG A 37 5.89 9.24 5.96
C ARG A 37 5.30 8.18 6.90
N ARG A 38 4.38 7.36 6.42
CA ARG A 38 3.69 6.30 7.18
C ARG A 38 4.13 4.90 6.78
N CYS A 39 4.41 4.68 5.50
CA CYS A 39 4.73 3.35 4.96
C CYS A 39 6.01 2.77 5.57
N GLU A 40 5.91 1.58 6.17
CA GLU A 40 7.05 0.85 6.74
C GLU A 40 7.56 -0.31 5.85
N GLY A 41 7.03 -0.46 4.63
CA GLY A 41 7.45 -1.53 3.72
C GLY A 41 7.11 -2.96 4.19
N LYS A 42 6.02 -3.14 4.96
CA LYS A 42 5.58 -4.45 5.48
C LYS A 42 5.10 -5.43 4.40
N GLY A 43 4.70 -4.92 3.24
CA GLY A 43 4.38 -5.73 2.06
C GLY A 43 2.98 -6.34 2.01
N ASP A 44 2.09 -6.05 2.97
CA ASP A 44 0.70 -6.54 2.92
C ASP A 44 -0.03 -6.12 1.64
N CYS A 45 0.23 -4.91 1.13
CA CYS A 45 -0.32 -4.44 -0.14
C CYS A 45 0.11 -5.29 -1.35
N VAL A 46 1.32 -5.86 -1.33
CA VAL A 46 1.82 -6.78 -2.37
C VAL A 46 1.07 -8.11 -2.27
N VAL A 47 0.85 -8.60 -1.05
CA VAL A 47 0.15 -9.87 -0.81
C VAL A 47 -1.31 -9.80 -1.24
N VAL A 48 -2.01 -8.71 -0.91
CA VAL A 48 -3.46 -8.63 -1.15
C VAL A 48 -3.87 -8.06 -2.50
N CYS A 49 -2.93 -7.51 -3.29
CA CYS A 49 -3.28 -6.92 -4.57
C CYS A 49 -3.40 -7.99 -5.68
N PRO A 50 -4.60 -8.24 -6.23
CA PRO A 50 -4.76 -9.24 -7.29
C PRO A 50 -4.17 -8.80 -8.64
N TYR A 51 -3.88 -7.52 -8.81
CA TYR A 51 -3.34 -6.94 -10.05
C TYR A 51 -1.84 -6.66 -9.98
N GLN A 52 -1.18 -7.03 -8.87
CA GLN A 52 0.27 -6.86 -8.68
C GLN A 52 0.75 -5.43 -8.97
N VAL A 53 -0.01 -4.43 -8.50
CA VAL A 53 0.33 -3.02 -8.73
C VAL A 53 1.46 -2.51 -7.85
N PHE A 54 1.79 -3.25 -6.78
CA PHE A 54 2.76 -2.87 -5.77
C PHE A 54 4.05 -3.68 -5.86
N GLU A 55 5.16 -3.00 -5.56
CA GLU A 55 6.42 -3.61 -5.16
C GLU A 55 6.92 -2.95 -3.88
N VAL A 56 7.66 -3.66 -3.03
CA VAL A 56 8.32 -3.05 -1.85
C VAL A 56 9.82 -3.01 -2.07
N GLY A 57 10.40 -1.83 -1.96
CA GLY A 57 11.82 -1.61 -2.19
C GLY A 57 12.38 -0.48 -1.33
N PRO A 58 13.68 -0.17 -1.47
CA PRO A 58 14.30 0.97 -0.80
C PRO A 58 13.56 2.27 -1.09
N ILE A 59 13.58 3.19 -0.12
CA ILE A 59 13.11 4.56 -0.33
C ILE A 59 14.20 5.31 -1.12
N ASP A 60 13.78 6.07 -2.14
CA ASP A 60 14.65 7.02 -2.85
C ASP A 60 15.36 7.94 -1.85
N GLU A 61 16.66 8.19 -2.06
CA GLU A 61 17.47 8.90 -1.07
C GLU A 61 17.04 10.36 -0.92
N GLN A 62 16.67 11.01 -2.03
CA GLN A 62 16.25 12.40 -2.05
C GLN A 62 14.90 12.55 -1.37
N VAL A 63 13.96 11.65 -1.64
CA VAL A 63 12.69 11.57 -0.91
C VAL A 63 12.95 11.38 0.57
N TYR A 64 13.74 10.38 0.96
CA TYR A 64 14.05 10.09 2.36
C TYR A 64 14.73 11.28 3.06
N ALA A 65 15.69 11.93 2.42
CA ALA A 65 16.41 13.08 2.97
C ALA A 65 15.48 14.27 3.25
N SER A 66 14.44 14.45 2.42
CA SER A 66 13.42 15.50 2.55
C SER A 66 12.43 15.29 3.72
N LEU A 67 12.40 14.09 4.32
CA LEU A 67 11.45 13.77 5.39
C LEU A 67 11.85 14.40 6.73
N PRO A 68 10.88 14.68 7.63
CA PRO A 68 11.15 15.14 8.98
C PRO A 68 12.06 14.18 9.77
N LEU A 69 12.87 14.71 10.69
CA LEU A 69 13.87 13.93 11.45
C LEU A 69 13.29 12.69 12.13
N LEU A 70 12.13 12.84 12.79
CA LEU A 70 11.45 11.74 13.48
C LEU A 70 10.95 10.66 12.51
N VAL A 71 10.45 11.06 11.35
CA VAL A 71 10.01 10.13 10.29
C VAL A 71 11.20 9.36 9.74
N ARG A 72 12.32 10.05 9.48
CA ARG A 72 13.56 9.40 9.03
C ARG A 72 14.05 8.35 10.04
N LEU A 73 14.08 8.69 11.33
CA LEU A 73 14.45 7.75 12.39
C LEU A 73 13.53 6.52 12.42
N LYS A 74 12.21 6.73 12.39
CA LYS A 74 11.22 5.65 12.29
C LYS A 74 11.54 4.74 11.10
N LEU A 75 11.65 5.30 9.90
CA LEU A 75 11.89 4.52 8.69
C LEU A 75 13.21 3.76 8.73
N ARG A 76 14.28 4.29 9.33
CA ARG A 76 15.54 3.55 9.52
C ARG A 76 15.35 2.30 10.37
N LEU A 77 14.60 2.39 11.46
CA LEU A 77 14.31 1.25 12.33
C LEU A 77 13.45 0.19 11.63
N HIS A 78 12.67 0.61 10.63
CA HIS A 78 11.82 -0.26 9.81
C HIS A 78 12.44 -0.58 8.43
N GLY A 79 13.76 -0.48 8.30
CA GLY A 79 14.49 -0.98 7.12
C GLY A 79 14.55 -0.06 5.91
N LYS A 80 14.07 1.20 6.03
CA LYS A 80 14.12 2.24 4.98
C LYS A 80 13.52 1.76 3.64
N LYS A 81 12.36 1.09 3.72
CA LYS A 81 11.61 0.61 2.56
C LYS A 81 10.25 1.31 2.47
N THR A 82 9.73 1.43 1.25
CA THR A 82 8.37 1.88 0.97
C THR A 82 7.74 1.01 -0.12
N ALA A 83 6.42 1.07 -0.22
CA ALA A 83 5.70 0.53 -1.35
C ALA A 83 5.79 1.48 -2.56
N HIS A 84 6.10 0.92 -3.71
CA HIS A 84 6.17 1.54 -5.02
C HIS A 84 5.04 1.03 -5.90
N LEU A 85 4.67 1.78 -6.93
CA LEU A 85 3.51 1.50 -7.79
C LEU A 85 3.92 1.39 -9.28
N PRO A 86 4.75 0.41 -9.68
CA PRO A 86 5.24 0.30 -11.06
C PRO A 86 4.13 -0.01 -12.08
N ARG A 87 2.99 -0.55 -11.63
CA ARG A 87 1.83 -0.88 -12.47
C ARG A 87 0.55 -0.20 -11.96
N ALA A 88 0.67 1.07 -11.57
CA ALA A 88 -0.43 1.84 -11.00
C ALA A 88 -1.66 1.90 -11.92
N ASP A 89 -1.42 1.89 -13.24
CA ASP A 89 -2.41 1.89 -14.32
C ASP A 89 -3.26 0.61 -14.37
N ALA A 90 -2.77 -0.52 -13.85
CA ALA A 90 -3.53 -1.76 -13.77
C ALA A 90 -4.51 -1.81 -12.56
N CYS A 91 -4.54 -0.77 -11.72
CA CYS A 91 -5.40 -0.75 -10.54
C CYS A 91 -6.88 -0.65 -10.91
N GLN A 92 -7.70 -1.60 -10.43
CA GLN A 92 -9.16 -1.58 -10.56
C GLN A 92 -9.87 -1.17 -9.25
N ALA A 93 -9.23 -0.26 -8.49
CA ALA A 93 -9.77 0.36 -7.28
C ALA A 93 -10.36 -0.62 -6.25
N CYS A 94 -9.68 -1.74 -5.99
CA CYS A 94 -10.26 -2.78 -5.15
C CYS A 94 -10.37 -2.46 -3.66
N GLY A 95 -9.55 -1.57 -3.12
CA GLY A 95 -9.53 -1.21 -1.69
C GLY A 95 -8.92 -2.23 -0.74
N LEU A 96 -8.54 -3.44 -1.20
CA LEU A 96 -7.93 -4.47 -0.35
C LEU A 96 -6.65 -3.97 0.33
N CYS A 97 -5.78 -3.31 -0.44
CA CYS A 97 -4.53 -2.75 0.04
C CYS A 97 -4.71 -1.64 1.09
N VAL A 98 -5.83 -0.91 1.05
CA VAL A 98 -6.14 0.16 2.00
C VAL A 98 -6.40 -0.42 3.38
N VAL A 99 -7.32 -1.38 3.47
CA VAL A 99 -7.70 -2.02 4.75
C VAL A 99 -6.68 -3.05 5.24
N ALA A 100 -5.85 -3.60 4.35
CA ALA A 100 -4.77 -4.51 4.73
C ALA A 100 -3.53 -3.78 5.25
N CYS A 101 -3.38 -2.48 5.01
CA CYS A 101 -2.18 -1.74 5.41
C CYS A 101 -2.18 -1.50 6.93
N PRO A 102 -1.27 -2.11 7.69
CA PRO A 102 -1.24 -1.94 9.15
C PRO A 102 -0.87 -0.51 9.58
N GLU A 103 -0.22 0.26 8.70
CA GLU A 103 0.19 1.64 8.96
C GLU A 103 -0.81 2.69 8.45
N GLY A 104 -1.91 2.26 7.81
CA GLY A 104 -2.84 3.18 7.15
C GLY A 104 -2.16 4.10 6.13
N ALA A 105 -1.14 3.58 5.43
CA ALA A 105 -0.27 4.36 4.53
C ALA A 105 -0.76 4.36 3.07
N VAL A 106 -1.75 3.54 2.73
CA VAL A 106 -2.25 3.35 1.36
C VAL A 106 -3.66 3.92 1.27
N SER A 107 -3.93 4.70 0.23
CA SER A 107 -5.27 5.21 -0.08
C SER A 107 -5.58 5.07 -1.58
N LEU A 108 -6.88 5.09 -1.88
CA LEU A 108 -7.39 5.25 -3.23
C LEU A 108 -7.79 6.72 -3.42
N VAL A 109 -7.29 7.32 -4.50
CA VAL A 109 -7.56 8.69 -4.92
C VAL A 109 -8.22 8.60 -6.30
N GLY A 110 -9.54 8.65 -6.31
CA GLY A 110 -10.35 8.68 -7.52
C GLY A 110 -11.17 9.97 -7.57
N PRO A 111 -12.12 10.07 -8.50
CA PRO A 111 -12.86 11.32 -8.76
C PRO A 111 -13.52 11.91 -7.51
#